data_AF-A0AAV5BZL7-F1
#
_entry.id   AF-A0AAV5BZL7-F1
#
_cell.length_a   1.000
_cell.length_b   1.000
_cell.length_c   1.000
_cell.angle_alpha   90.00
_cell.angle_beta   90.00
_cell.angle_gamma   90.00
#
_symmetry.space_group_name_H-M   'P 1'
#
loop_
_entity.id
_entity.type
_entity.pdbx_description
1 polymer ?
#
loop_
_entity_poly.entity_id
_entity_poly.type
_entity_poly.pdbx_seq_one_letter_code
_entity_poly.pdbx_strand_id
1 'polypeptide(L)'
;MSGFFPSRFIPIINIPEFGDKSAEKVCVDLKIKSQNDKEKLAEAKRMTYLKGFTDGTMIVGEFNGRKVQEAKPLIKNKLLEERTAILYSEPEKKVMSRSGDECVVALTDQWCITYGEAEWKQKAERCLENMNTFSAETRNGFEHTLGWLNQWACSRSFGLGTRIPWDEQFLVESLSDSTLYMAYYTIAHLLQNGNMYGNEVASIRPEQMTDDVWDYVFCNGPAPKSDIPPALLSKMKQEFEYWYPFDIRVSGKDLVQNHLTFCIYNHTALLPEHHWPRGFRCNGHLMLNSEKMSKSTGNFRTLRQAIEEFSSDATRFALADAGDGMDDANFVFETANAAILRLTKEIAWMEEVIAVESSLRVGPSSSYADRVFANEMNIAVKETEKSYDAFMFRDALKSGFCDLQLARDEYRLSCGATGMNRDLLWRFMEVQTRLITPICPHYAEHVWQKILKKEGFAIKAGWPIAETPDPTLRIANKYLQDSIILMRKLLQKQESGSKKPKKGAAPPPSEGK
;
A
#
# COMPACT_ATOMS: atom_id res chain seq x y z
N MET A 1 39.67 -53.23 0.86
CA MET A 1 40.84 -52.50 0.35
C MET A 1 40.82 -51.10 0.93
N SER A 2 41.79 -50.86 1.79
CA SER A 2 42.20 -49.58 2.36
C SER A 2 42.52 -48.54 1.28
N GLY A 3 42.03 -47.32 1.42
CA GLY A 3 42.38 -46.20 0.54
C GLY A 3 41.91 -44.85 1.07
N PHE A 4 42.82 -44.17 1.78
CA PHE A 4 42.92 -42.71 1.97
C PHE A 4 41.71 -41.90 2.50
N PHE A 5 41.66 -41.72 3.83
CA PHE A 5 41.44 -40.40 4.47
C PHE A 5 42.08 -40.41 5.88
N PRO A 6 43.33 -39.95 6.05
CA PRO A 6 43.85 -39.59 7.36
C PRO A 6 43.51 -38.12 7.61
N SER A 7 42.37 -37.83 8.23
CA SER A 7 42.17 -36.50 8.83
C SER A 7 41.32 -36.63 10.09
N ARG A 8 42.00 -36.66 11.25
CA ARG A 8 41.35 -36.24 12.51
C ARG A 8 40.76 -34.85 12.26
N PHE A 9 39.48 -34.64 12.58
CA PHE A 9 38.88 -33.30 12.56
C PHE A 9 39.78 -32.33 13.32
N ILE A 10 40.19 -31.24 12.65
CA ILE A 10 41.07 -30.24 13.24
C ILE A 10 40.18 -29.26 14.02
N PRO A 11 40.32 -29.17 15.35
CA PRO A 11 39.58 -28.20 16.14
C PRO A 11 40.11 -26.79 15.86
N ILE A 12 39.25 -25.92 15.32
CA ILE A 12 39.62 -24.53 14.94
C ILE A 12 38.80 -23.49 15.71
N ILE A 13 37.53 -23.81 16.00
CA ILE A 13 36.59 -22.92 16.67
C ILE A 13 35.94 -23.70 17.83
N ASN A 14 36.00 -23.14 19.03
CA ASN A 14 35.19 -23.58 20.15
C ASN A 14 33.86 -22.82 20.15
N ILE A 15 32.74 -23.54 20.13
CA ILE A 15 31.42 -22.95 20.41
C ILE A 15 31.04 -23.40 21.82
N PRO A 16 30.81 -22.49 22.79
CA PRO A 16 30.66 -22.86 24.20
C PRO A 16 29.67 -24.01 24.48
N GLU A 17 28.55 -24.05 23.73
CA GLU A 17 27.52 -25.09 23.85
C GLU A 17 27.92 -26.44 23.23
N PHE A 18 28.74 -26.41 22.18
CA PHE A 18 29.04 -27.59 21.36
C PHE A 18 30.50 -28.07 21.45
N GLY A 19 31.38 -27.29 22.07
CA GLY A 19 32.82 -27.56 22.20
C GLY A 19 33.62 -27.31 20.92
N ASP A 20 34.85 -27.83 20.89
CA ASP A 20 35.85 -27.63 19.82
C ASP A 20 35.51 -28.36 18.51
N LYS A 21 34.56 -29.31 18.58
CA LYS A 21 34.12 -30.14 17.45
C LYS A 21 32.62 -30.06 17.28
N SER A 22 32.13 -28.84 17.17
CA SER A 22 30.70 -28.52 17.14
C SER A 22 29.92 -29.29 16.07
N ALA A 23 30.45 -29.40 14.85
CA ALA A 23 29.83 -30.16 13.77
C ALA A 23 29.72 -31.66 14.07
N GLU A 24 30.77 -32.28 14.63
CA GLU A 24 30.77 -33.70 15.00
C GLU A 24 29.72 -33.97 16.08
N LYS A 25 29.73 -33.15 17.14
CA LYS A 25 28.76 -33.26 18.25
C LYS A 25 27.32 -33.18 17.76
N VAL A 26 26.98 -32.13 17.00
CA VAL A 26 25.59 -31.92 16.54
C VAL A 26 25.16 -33.00 15.55
N CYS A 27 26.04 -33.50 14.68
CA CYS A 27 25.73 -34.63 13.81
C CYS A 27 25.43 -35.92 14.58
N VAL A 28 26.17 -36.19 15.66
CA VAL A 28 25.94 -37.34 16.56
C VAL A 28 24.61 -37.17 17.31
N ASP A 29 24.35 -35.99 17.86
CA ASP A 29 23.12 -35.68 18.61
C ASP A 29 21.86 -35.85 17.73
N LEU A 30 21.92 -35.40 16.47
CA LEU A 30 20.85 -35.53 15.49
C LEU A 30 20.79 -36.91 14.80
N LYS A 31 21.72 -37.81 15.15
CA LYS A 31 21.84 -39.17 14.58
C LYS A 31 21.88 -39.13 13.05
N ILE A 32 22.70 -38.25 12.49
CA ILE A 32 22.92 -38.13 11.04
C ILE A 32 23.80 -39.30 10.59
N LYS A 33 23.35 -40.03 9.59
CA LYS A 33 24.06 -41.24 9.10
C LYS A 33 24.51 -41.11 7.65
N SER A 34 23.95 -40.15 6.91
CA SER A 34 24.25 -39.95 5.50
C SER A 34 24.34 -38.48 5.15
N GLN A 35 25.19 -38.14 4.19
CA GLN A 35 25.22 -36.82 3.55
C GLN A 35 23.89 -36.48 2.82
N ASN A 36 23.02 -37.48 2.63
CA ASN A 36 21.70 -37.30 2.02
C ASN A 36 20.60 -36.94 3.04
N ASP A 37 20.90 -36.89 4.33
CA ASP A 37 19.96 -36.51 5.40
C ASP A 37 19.72 -34.99 5.41
N LYS A 38 19.22 -34.44 4.28
CA LYS A 38 19.19 -32.99 3.98
C LYS A 38 18.55 -32.14 5.07
N GLU A 39 17.40 -32.56 5.60
CA GLU A 39 16.68 -31.83 6.65
C GLU A 39 17.49 -31.76 7.95
N LYS A 40 18.07 -32.89 8.37
CA LYS A 40 18.89 -32.94 9.59
C LYS A 40 20.20 -32.18 9.43
N LEU A 41 20.81 -32.21 8.25
CA LEU A 41 22.02 -31.45 7.93
C LEU A 41 21.74 -29.94 7.90
N ALA A 42 20.60 -29.53 7.35
CA ALA A 42 20.16 -28.14 7.40
C ALA A 42 19.95 -27.67 8.85
N GLU A 43 19.34 -28.50 9.69
CA GLU A 43 19.18 -28.22 11.12
C GLU A 43 20.54 -28.14 11.85
N ALA A 44 21.44 -29.10 11.60
CA ALA A 44 22.78 -29.09 12.17
C ALA A 44 23.56 -27.81 11.81
N LYS A 45 23.46 -27.38 10.55
CA LYS A 45 24.04 -26.13 10.06
C LYS A 45 23.42 -24.93 10.77
N ARG A 46 22.10 -24.88 10.90
CA ARG A 46 21.39 -23.78 11.57
C ARG A 46 21.81 -23.63 13.04
N MET A 47 21.93 -24.75 13.76
CA MET A 47 22.35 -24.76 15.17
C MET A 47 23.78 -24.24 15.37
N THR A 48 24.69 -24.56 14.45
CA THR A 48 26.13 -24.32 14.63
C THR A 48 26.64 -23.06 13.94
N TYR A 49 26.07 -22.65 12.81
CA TYR A 49 26.67 -21.60 11.96
C TYR A 49 26.53 -20.20 12.57
N LEU A 50 25.32 -19.78 12.97
CA LEU A 50 25.10 -18.45 13.56
C LEU A 50 25.75 -18.33 14.94
N LYS A 51 25.64 -19.37 15.77
CA LYS A 51 26.32 -19.45 17.07
C LYS A 51 27.84 -19.48 16.92
N GLY A 52 28.35 -20.17 15.91
CA GLY A 52 29.78 -20.18 15.60
C GLY A 52 30.31 -18.80 15.20
N PHE A 53 29.51 -18.00 14.49
CA PHE A 53 29.88 -16.64 14.15
C PHE A 53 29.86 -15.68 15.36
N THR A 54 28.78 -15.73 16.15
CA THR A 54 28.53 -14.79 17.27
C THR A 54 29.27 -15.19 18.55
N ASP A 55 29.19 -16.46 18.95
CA ASP A 55 29.70 -16.96 20.21
C ASP A 55 31.02 -17.71 20.08
N GLY A 56 31.35 -18.19 18.87
CA GLY A 56 32.54 -18.98 18.62
C GLY A 56 33.84 -18.23 18.90
N THR A 57 34.80 -18.94 19.49
CA THR A 57 36.15 -18.43 19.78
C THR A 57 37.18 -19.23 18.99
N MET A 58 38.09 -18.54 18.32
CA MET A 58 39.23 -19.17 17.63
C MET A 58 40.16 -19.82 18.65
N ILE A 59 40.59 -21.06 18.41
CA ILE A 59 41.49 -21.80 19.34
C ILE A 59 42.88 -22.09 18.74
N VAL A 60 43.11 -21.67 17.50
CA VAL A 60 44.36 -21.90 16.76
C VAL A 60 44.78 -20.65 15.99
N GLY A 61 46.06 -20.60 15.63
CA GLY A 61 46.64 -19.54 14.79
C GLY A 61 46.79 -18.20 15.52
N GLU A 62 47.09 -17.17 14.73
CA GLU A 62 47.38 -15.80 15.21
C GLU A 62 46.19 -15.15 15.95
N PHE A 63 44.96 -15.55 15.61
CA PHE A 63 43.73 -15.00 16.19
C PHE A 63 43.20 -15.83 17.37
N ASN A 64 44.00 -16.73 17.94
CA ASN A 64 43.62 -17.55 19.08
C ASN A 64 43.09 -16.68 20.25
N GLY A 65 41.98 -17.09 20.84
CA GLY A 65 41.29 -16.39 21.92
C GLY A 65 40.32 -15.29 21.46
N ARG A 66 40.31 -14.91 20.17
CA ARG A 66 39.37 -13.92 19.64
C ARG A 66 38.05 -14.54 19.20
N LYS A 67 36.98 -13.73 19.24
CA LYS A 67 35.67 -14.11 18.68
C LYS A 67 35.74 -14.23 17.17
N VAL A 68 35.02 -15.19 16.61
CA VAL A 68 34.98 -15.45 15.16
C VAL A 68 34.49 -14.22 14.38
N GLN A 69 33.50 -13.49 14.91
CA GLN A 69 32.99 -12.25 14.29
C GLN A 69 34.09 -11.20 14.08
N GLU A 70 35.05 -11.10 14.99
CA GLU A 70 36.20 -10.19 14.90
C GLU A 70 37.31 -10.76 14.01
N ALA A 71 37.60 -12.05 14.15
CA ALA A 71 38.70 -12.70 13.44
C ALA A 71 38.40 -12.90 11.94
N LYS A 72 37.15 -13.16 11.56
CA LYS A 72 36.74 -13.44 10.17
C LYS A 72 37.18 -12.36 9.16
N PRO A 73 36.91 -11.05 9.37
CA PRO A 73 37.38 -10.01 8.44
C PRO A 73 38.91 -9.89 8.40
N LEU A 74 39.60 -10.08 9.54
CA LEU A 74 41.07 -10.02 9.60
C LEU A 74 41.72 -11.17 8.82
N ILE A 75 41.22 -12.40 9.00
CA ILE A 75 41.67 -13.58 8.26
C ILE A 75 41.41 -13.38 6.76
N LYS A 76 40.22 -12.88 6.38
CA LYS A 76 39.91 -12.57 4.98
C LYS A 76 40.94 -11.61 4.39
N ASN A 77 41.23 -10.49 5.05
CA ASN A 77 42.17 -9.49 4.55
C ASN A 77 43.58 -10.07 4.43
N LYS A 78 44.05 -10.82 5.42
CA LYS A 78 45.35 -11.50 5.38
C LYS A 78 45.47 -12.47 4.20
N LEU A 79 44.45 -13.31 3.96
CA LEU A 79 44.45 -14.24 2.82
C LEU A 79 44.49 -13.51 1.47
N LEU A 80 43.86 -12.33 1.38
CA LEU A 80 43.93 -11.49 0.17
C LEU A 80 45.31 -10.83 0.01
N GLU A 81 45.89 -10.31 1.09
CA GLU A 81 47.23 -9.71 1.10
C GLU A 81 48.32 -10.74 0.73
N GLU A 82 48.21 -11.95 1.27
CA GLU A 82 49.10 -13.08 0.97
C GLU A 82 48.82 -13.71 -0.40
N ARG A 83 47.79 -13.26 -1.12
CA ARG A 83 47.34 -13.78 -2.42
C ARG A 83 47.02 -15.29 -2.40
N THR A 84 46.60 -15.81 -1.25
CA THR A 84 46.16 -17.20 -1.07
C THR A 84 44.64 -17.36 -1.18
N ALA A 85 43.90 -16.25 -1.26
CA ALA A 85 42.49 -16.21 -1.61
C ALA A 85 42.19 -15.10 -2.62
N ILE A 86 41.03 -15.18 -3.26
CA ILE A 86 40.48 -14.15 -4.12
C ILE A 86 39.06 -13.80 -3.67
N LEU A 87 38.62 -12.58 -3.99
CA LEU A 87 37.21 -12.22 -3.85
C LEU A 87 36.43 -12.83 -5.02
N TYR A 88 35.41 -13.60 -4.68
CA TYR A 88 34.43 -14.11 -5.62
C TYR A 88 33.06 -13.56 -5.22
N SER A 89 32.27 -13.17 -6.20
CA SER A 89 30.93 -12.63 -5.99
C SER A 89 29.98 -13.34 -6.93
N GLU A 90 28.82 -13.71 -6.38
CA GLU A 90 27.75 -14.38 -7.10
C GLU A 90 26.41 -13.86 -6.61
N PRO A 91 25.36 -13.89 -7.46
CA PRO A 91 24.02 -13.59 -6.99
C PRO A 91 23.60 -14.57 -5.89
N GLU A 92 23.07 -14.07 -4.77
CA GLU A 92 22.64 -14.91 -3.63
C GLU A 92 21.57 -15.95 -4.05
N LYS A 93 20.77 -15.59 -5.05
CA LYS A 93 19.76 -16.45 -5.69
C LYS A 93 19.85 -16.26 -7.20
N LYS A 94 19.34 -17.22 -7.96
CA LYS A 94 19.19 -17.08 -9.41
C LYS A 94 18.40 -15.81 -9.76
N VAL A 95 19.02 -14.91 -10.51
CA VAL A 95 18.42 -13.67 -11.01
C VAL A 95 18.26 -13.80 -12.52
N MET A 96 17.05 -13.56 -13.01
CA MET A 96 16.74 -13.58 -14.44
C MET A 96 16.53 -12.15 -14.94
N SER A 97 17.18 -11.82 -16.05
CA SER A 97 16.98 -10.54 -16.73
C SER A 97 15.66 -10.53 -17.54
N ARG A 98 15.28 -9.35 -18.04
CA ARG A 98 14.11 -9.23 -18.93
C ARG A 98 14.32 -9.89 -20.30
N SER A 99 15.56 -10.06 -20.76
CA SER A 99 15.88 -10.78 -21.99
C SER A 99 15.83 -12.31 -21.82
N GLY A 100 15.67 -12.81 -20.59
CA GLY A 100 15.67 -14.23 -20.28
C GLY A 100 17.05 -14.80 -19.94
N ASP A 101 18.08 -13.96 -19.84
CA ASP A 101 19.44 -14.35 -19.46
C ASP A 101 19.58 -14.51 -17.94
N GLU A 102 20.36 -15.50 -17.50
CA GLU A 102 20.75 -15.64 -16.11
C GLU A 102 21.84 -14.61 -15.77
N CYS A 103 21.58 -13.77 -14.78
CA CYS A 103 22.47 -12.68 -14.41
C CYS A 103 23.66 -13.18 -13.61
N VAL A 104 24.78 -12.48 -13.73
CA VAL A 104 26.03 -12.70 -12.99
C VAL A 104 26.44 -11.41 -12.29
N VAL A 105 27.34 -11.49 -11.30
CA VAL A 105 28.00 -10.30 -10.74
C VAL A 105 29.18 -9.96 -11.62
N ALA A 106 29.24 -8.72 -12.10
CA ALA A 106 30.33 -8.21 -12.91
C ALA A 106 31.01 -7.03 -12.20
N LEU A 107 32.34 -6.97 -12.32
CA LEU A 107 33.13 -5.80 -11.95
C LEU A 107 33.40 -5.01 -13.22
N THR A 108 32.67 -3.90 -13.40
CA THR A 108 32.73 -3.08 -14.60
C THR A 108 32.74 -1.60 -14.23
N ASP A 109 33.30 -0.77 -15.11
CA ASP A 109 33.18 0.69 -15.00
C ASP A 109 31.73 1.11 -15.17
N GLN A 110 31.23 1.91 -14.24
CA GLN A 110 29.81 2.20 -14.13
C GLN A 110 29.59 3.49 -13.32
N TRP A 111 28.76 4.40 -13.83
CA TRP A 111 28.29 5.54 -13.02
C TRP A 111 27.31 5.05 -11.95
N CYS A 112 27.54 5.48 -10.71
CA CYS A 112 26.79 5.08 -9.53
C CYS A 112 26.38 6.29 -8.69
N ILE A 113 25.22 6.20 -8.05
CA ILE A 113 24.81 7.12 -6.98
C ILE A 113 25.25 6.53 -5.64
N THR A 114 25.89 7.34 -4.79
CA THR A 114 26.53 6.95 -3.52
C THR A 114 25.61 7.13 -2.31
N TYR A 115 24.46 6.46 -2.30
CA TYR A 115 23.52 6.53 -1.16
C TYR A 115 24.11 6.08 0.19
N GLY A 116 25.23 5.35 0.20
CA GLY A 116 25.92 4.91 1.41
C GLY A 116 26.73 6.00 2.13
N GLU A 117 26.77 7.23 1.61
CA GLU A 117 27.43 8.35 2.30
C GLU A 117 26.74 8.69 3.62
N ALA A 118 27.51 8.70 4.70
CA ALA A 118 26.97 8.84 6.06
C ALA A 118 26.18 10.14 6.27
N GLU A 119 26.67 11.26 5.74
CA GLU A 119 25.99 12.55 5.85
C GLU A 119 24.66 12.58 5.10
N TRP A 120 24.62 11.97 3.90
CA TRP A 120 23.39 11.92 3.10
C TRP A 120 22.37 10.97 3.71
N LYS A 121 22.82 9.79 4.14
CA LYS A 121 21.98 8.84 4.88
C LYS A 121 21.34 9.49 6.11
N GLN A 122 22.09 10.28 6.88
CA GLN A 122 21.54 10.97 8.05
C GLN A 122 20.45 11.99 7.69
N LYS A 123 20.57 12.69 6.55
CA LYS A 123 19.49 13.56 6.05
C LYS A 123 18.26 12.75 5.62
N ALA A 124 18.46 11.62 4.95
CA ALA A 124 17.37 10.72 4.55
C ALA A 124 16.63 10.13 5.77
N GLU A 125 17.35 9.73 6.81
CA GLU A 125 16.78 9.26 8.08
C GLU A 125 15.94 10.35 8.75
N ARG A 126 16.47 11.58 8.84
CA ARG A 126 15.72 12.73 9.38
C ARG A 126 14.46 13.05 8.57
N CYS A 127 14.53 12.97 7.25
CA CYS A 127 13.35 13.14 6.40
C CYS A 127 12.29 12.08 6.72
N LEU A 128 12.69 10.82 6.90
CA LEU A 128 11.79 9.71 7.26
C LEU A 128 11.18 9.89 8.66
N GLU A 129 11.92 10.41 9.63
CA GLU A 129 11.42 10.69 10.99
C GLU A 129 10.21 11.64 10.97
N ASN A 130 10.25 12.68 10.14
CA ASN A 130 9.21 13.71 10.05
C ASN A 130 8.02 13.33 9.14
N MET A 131 8.10 12.19 8.47
CA MET A 131 7.14 11.78 7.43
C MET A 131 6.02 10.90 7.97
N ASN A 132 4.80 11.01 7.39
CA ASN A 132 3.74 10.04 7.65
C ASN A 132 3.84 8.81 6.72
N THR A 133 4.08 7.62 7.28
CA THR A 133 4.18 6.36 6.52
C THR A 133 2.89 5.53 6.55
N PHE A 134 1.84 6.00 7.24
CA PHE A 134 0.52 5.38 7.39
C PHE A 134 0.46 3.96 8.00
N SER A 135 1.60 3.27 8.11
CA SER A 135 1.76 2.00 8.80
C SER A 135 3.18 1.87 9.36
N ALA A 136 3.31 1.08 10.43
CA ALA A 136 4.62 0.72 11.00
C ALA A 136 5.42 -0.19 10.04
N GLU A 137 4.75 -1.07 9.30
CA GLU A 137 5.41 -1.96 8.34
C GLU A 137 6.10 -1.17 7.22
N THR A 138 5.45 -0.15 6.67
CA THR A 138 6.07 0.74 5.66
C THR A 138 7.29 1.46 6.24
N ARG A 139 7.20 1.98 7.47
CA ARG A 139 8.33 2.64 8.15
C ARG A 139 9.51 1.70 8.32
N ASN A 140 9.27 0.49 8.84
CA ASN A 140 10.29 -0.53 9.01
C ASN A 140 10.93 -0.92 7.66
N GLY A 141 10.14 -0.94 6.58
CA GLY A 141 10.65 -1.19 5.23
C GLY A 141 11.62 -0.11 4.74
N PHE A 142 11.34 1.16 5.03
CA PHE A 142 12.27 2.26 4.76
C PHE A 142 13.52 2.17 5.61
N GLU A 143 13.39 2.02 6.94
CA GLU A 143 14.51 1.91 7.87
C GLU A 143 15.44 0.75 7.52
N HIS A 144 14.86 -0.41 7.19
CA HIS A 144 15.61 -1.56 6.70
C HIS A 144 16.43 -1.18 5.46
N THR A 145 15.81 -0.51 4.48
CA THR A 145 16.46 -0.12 3.22
C THR A 145 17.57 0.91 3.44
N LEU A 146 17.31 1.96 4.22
CA LEU A 146 18.33 2.93 4.64
C LEU A 146 19.50 2.25 5.39
N GLY A 147 19.23 1.15 6.09
CA GLY A 147 20.21 0.35 6.81
C GLY A 147 21.28 -0.29 5.91
N TRP A 148 20.90 -0.81 4.73
CA TRP A 148 21.81 -1.57 3.87
C TRP A 148 22.14 -0.89 2.53
N LEU A 149 21.38 0.13 2.11
CA LEU A 149 21.58 0.79 0.82
C LEU A 149 22.95 1.48 0.78
N ASN A 150 23.71 1.22 -0.27
CA ASN A 150 25.06 1.75 -0.45
C ASN A 150 25.21 2.40 -1.83
N GLN A 151 25.81 1.73 -2.80
CA GLN A 151 25.95 2.24 -4.16
C GLN A 151 24.83 1.70 -5.06
N TRP A 152 24.29 2.56 -5.92
CA TRP A 152 23.31 2.18 -6.93
C TRP A 152 23.82 2.51 -8.33
N ALA A 153 23.97 1.49 -9.17
CA ALA A 153 24.41 1.64 -10.55
C ALA A 153 23.32 2.31 -11.42
N CYS A 154 23.50 3.59 -11.72
CA CYS A 154 22.49 4.45 -12.37
C CYS A 154 22.62 4.59 -13.89
N SER A 155 23.72 4.13 -14.49
CA SER A 155 23.96 4.19 -15.95
C SER A 155 23.58 2.91 -16.70
N ARG A 156 23.19 3.00 -17.97
CA ARG A 156 22.97 1.84 -18.86
C ARG A 156 23.48 2.15 -20.26
N SER A 157 23.98 1.15 -20.97
CA SER A 157 24.45 1.29 -22.36
C SER A 157 23.37 1.01 -23.41
N PHE A 158 22.21 0.49 -23.00
CA PHE A 158 21.11 0.11 -23.89
C PHE A 158 19.75 0.38 -23.24
N GLY A 159 18.77 0.79 -24.06
CA GLY A 159 17.40 1.04 -23.64
C GLY A 159 16.88 2.40 -24.13
N LEU A 160 15.78 2.83 -23.52
CA LEU A 160 15.23 4.19 -23.66
C LEU A 160 15.51 4.95 -22.36
N GLY A 161 15.65 6.28 -22.46
CA GLY A 161 15.88 7.15 -21.31
C GLY A 161 16.60 8.43 -21.72
N THR A 162 17.01 9.20 -20.71
CA THR A 162 17.81 10.42 -20.88
C THR A 162 19.29 10.08 -20.86
N ARG A 163 20.10 10.69 -21.74
CA ARG A 163 21.56 10.51 -21.73
C ARG A 163 22.19 11.25 -20.55
N ILE A 164 23.27 10.70 -19.99
CA ILE A 164 24.08 11.40 -18.98
C ILE A 164 24.77 12.58 -19.67
N PRO A 165 24.59 13.83 -19.19
CA PRO A 165 24.97 15.02 -19.94
C PRO A 165 26.49 15.21 -20.10
N TRP A 166 27.31 14.61 -19.22
CA TRP A 166 28.77 14.62 -19.34
C TRP A 166 29.36 13.34 -19.95
N ASP A 167 28.53 12.32 -20.20
CA ASP A 167 28.95 11.04 -20.77
C ASP A 167 27.80 10.40 -21.55
N GLU A 168 27.56 10.95 -22.74
CA GLU A 168 26.42 10.60 -23.58
C GLU A 168 26.41 9.13 -24.07
N GLN A 169 27.48 8.37 -23.83
CA GLN A 169 27.51 6.93 -24.10
C GLN A 169 26.50 6.18 -23.23
N PHE A 170 26.18 6.72 -22.05
CA PHE A 170 25.28 6.10 -21.08
C PHE A 170 23.93 6.81 -21.00
N LEU A 171 22.88 6.01 -20.78
CA LEU A 171 21.55 6.44 -20.40
C LEU A 171 21.38 6.34 -18.88
N VAL A 172 20.58 7.22 -18.29
CA VAL A 172 20.10 7.09 -16.92
C VAL A 172 19.06 5.98 -16.84
N GLU A 173 19.20 5.10 -15.86
CA GLU A 173 18.26 4.00 -15.64
C GLU A 173 16.97 4.45 -14.94
N SER A 174 15.90 3.71 -15.19
CA SER A 174 14.52 4.05 -14.82
C SER A 174 14.24 4.34 -13.34
N LEU A 175 14.99 3.79 -12.39
CA LEU A 175 14.80 4.05 -10.96
C LEU A 175 15.59 5.28 -10.49
N SER A 176 16.48 5.83 -11.33
CA SER A 176 17.33 6.98 -11.03
C SER A 176 16.78 8.28 -11.63
N ASP A 177 16.15 8.22 -12.81
CA ASP A 177 15.48 9.38 -13.43
C ASP A 177 14.05 9.63 -12.91
N SER A 178 13.55 8.76 -12.03
CA SER A 178 12.18 8.80 -11.49
C SER A 178 12.10 9.25 -10.03
N THR A 179 13.05 10.04 -9.54
CA THR A 179 13.15 10.36 -8.09
C THR A 179 12.65 11.76 -7.71
N LEU A 180 12.60 12.70 -8.65
CA LEU A 180 12.25 14.11 -8.43
C LEU A 180 11.21 14.69 -9.41
N TYR A 181 10.68 13.87 -10.32
CA TYR A 181 9.75 14.32 -11.36
C TYR A 181 8.44 14.91 -10.83
N MET A 182 8.12 14.72 -9.54
CA MET A 182 6.96 15.36 -8.91
C MET A 182 7.11 16.89 -8.90
N ALA A 183 8.34 17.41 -8.76
CA ALA A 183 8.62 18.84 -8.90
C ALA A 183 8.31 19.32 -10.33
N TYR A 184 8.64 18.51 -11.34
CA TYR A 184 8.34 18.81 -12.74
C TYR A 184 6.84 18.95 -13.00
N TYR A 185 5.98 18.16 -12.33
CA TYR A 185 4.53 18.28 -12.49
C TYR A 185 3.98 19.68 -12.20
N THR A 186 4.58 20.39 -11.25
CA THR A 186 4.14 21.74 -10.84
C THR A 186 4.21 22.74 -11.99
N ILE A 187 5.17 22.59 -12.92
CA ILE A 187 5.39 23.51 -14.03
C ILE A 187 5.17 22.89 -15.42
N ALA A 188 4.92 21.58 -15.52
CA ALA A 188 4.76 20.88 -16.79
C ALA A 188 3.69 21.53 -17.67
N HIS A 189 2.60 22.03 -17.08
CA HIS A 189 1.53 22.71 -17.80
C HIS A 189 1.97 24.06 -18.42
N LEU A 190 2.99 24.72 -17.88
CA LEU A 190 3.58 25.94 -18.42
C LEU A 190 4.60 25.65 -19.54
N LEU A 191 5.20 24.45 -19.53
CA LEU A 191 6.22 24.05 -20.49
C LEU A 191 5.66 23.29 -21.70
N GLN A 192 4.68 22.41 -21.48
CA GLN A 192 4.16 21.47 -22.48
C GLN A 192 2.73 21.79 -22.92
N ASN A 193 2.01 22.65 -22.18
CA ASN A 193 0.59 22.97 -22.44
C ASN A 193 -0.31 21.75 -22.68
N GLY A 194 -0.05 20.64 -21.96
CA GLY A 194 -0.79 19.38 -22.11
C GLY A 194 -0.36 18.48 -23.27
N ASN A 195 0.60 18.89 -24.10
CA ASN A 195 1.18 18.02 -25.11
C ASN A 195 2.12 17.00 -24.47
N MET A 196 1.69 15.75 -24.38
CA MET A 196 2.43 14.65 -23.73
C MET A 196 3.86 14.45 -24.26
N TYR A 197 4.13 14.80 -25.51
CA TYR A 197 5.43 14.63 -26.15
C TYR A 197 6.28 15.92 -26.14
N GLY A 198 5.72 17.05 -25.68
CA GLY A 198 6.40 18.34 -25.69
C GLY A 198 6.73 18.88 -27.09
N ASN A 199 6.07 18.38 -28.14
CA ASN A 199 6.35 18.76 -29.53
C ASN A 199 5.80 20.15 -29.89
N GLU A 200 4.83 20.64 -29.14
CA GLU A 200 4.31 22.01 -29.26
C GLU A 200 5.03 22.91 -28.26
N VAL A 201 5.79 23.89 -28.76
CA VAL A 201 6.55 24.82 -27.92
C VAL A 201 5.57 25.77 -27.23
N ALA A 202 5.35 25.58 -25.92
CA ALA A 202 4.34 26.32 -25.17
C ALA A 202 4.68 27.81 -24.94
N SER A 203 5.96 28.20 -25.01
CA SER A 203 6.51 29.58 -25.00
C SER A 203 8.01 29.55 -24.67
N ILE A 204 8.48 28.45 -24.08
CA ILE A 204 9.88 28.19 -23.71
C ILE A 204 10.38 27.01 -24.56
N ARG A 205 11.53 27.17 -25.22
CA ARG A 205 12.20 26.05 -25.92
C ARG A 205 12.94 25.16 -24.92
N PRO A 206 13.02 23.84 -25.14
CA PRO A 206 13.73 22.93 -24.24
C PRO A 206 15.16 23.38 -23.90
N GLU A 207 15.90 23.93 -24.87
CA GLU A 207 17.29 24.35 -24.69
C GLU A 207 17.43 25.61 -23.82
N GLN A 208 16.34 26.34 -23.56
CA GLN A 208 16.34 27.50 -22.67
C GLN A 208 16.27 27.10 -21.19
N MET A 209 15.92 25.85 -20.88
CA MET A 209 15.85 25.33 -19.52
C MET A 209 17.23 24.83 -19.07
N THR A 210 18.15 25.77 -18.83
CA THR A 210 19.51 25.52 -18.34
C THR A 210 19.53 25.23 -16.84
N ASP A 211 20.66 24.76 -16.31
CA ASP A 211 20.85 24.50 -14.88
C ASP A 211 20.51 25.73 -14.02
N ASP A 212 20.99 26.93 -14.39
CA ASP A 212 20.64 28.19 -13.69
C ASP A 212 19.11 28.46 -13.64
N VAL A 213 18.37 28.07 -14.69
CA VAL A 213 16.90 28.22 -14.72
C VAL A 213 16.25 27.21 -13.78
N TRP A 214 16.70 25.95 -13.80
CA TRP A 214 16.22 24.93 -12.87
C TRP A 214 16.51 25.29 -11.41
N ASP A 215 17.71 25.78 -11.13
CA ASP A 215 18.12 26.20 -9.80
C ASP A 215 17.29 27.37 -9.28
N TYR A 216 17.00 28.37 -10.12
CA TYR A 216 16.12 29.47 -9.75
C TYR A 216 14.70 28.99 -9.37
N VAL A 217 14.14 28.09 -10.18
CA VAL A 217 12.77 27.59 -10.02
C VAL A 217 12.64 26.68 -8.80
N PHE A 218 13.57 25.74 -8.60
CA PHE A 218 13.42 24.67 -7.58
C PHE A 218 14.35 24.80 -6.37
N CYS A 219 15.56 25.33 -6.56
CA CYS A 219 16.65 25.28 -5.56
C CYS A 219 16.92 26.64 -4.88
N ASN A 220 16.03 27.63 -5.06
CA ASN A 220 16.25 29.00 -4.57
C ASN A 220 17.53 29.66 -5.10
N GLY A 221 17.95 29.28 -6.30
CA GLY A 221 19.05 29.93 -7.02
C GLY A 221 18.75 31.40 -7.36
N PRO A 222 19.79 32.18 -7.71
CA PRO A 222 19.63 33.55 -8.16
C PRO A 222 18.88 33.62 -9.50
N ALA A 223 18.32 34.79 -9.84
CA ALA A 223 17.67 34.98 -11.13
C ALA A 223 18.68 34.72 -12.29
N PRO A 224 18.33 33.82 -13.24
CA PRO A 224 19.26 33.40 -14.29
C PRO A 224 19.37 34.47 -15.38
N LYS A 225 20.50 34.50 -16.09
CA LYS A 225 20.60 35.23 -17.36
C LYS A 225 19.95 34.38 -18.44
N SER A 226 18.69 34.67 -18.77
CA SER A 226 17.91 33.89 -19.72
C SER A 226 17.03 34.80 -20.59
N ASP A 227 16.73 34.32 -21.80
CA ASP A 227 15.75 34.94 -22.71
C ASP A 227 14.29 34.61 -22.32
N ILE A 228 14.08 33.77 -21.30
CA ILE A 228 12.75 33.49 -20.78
C ILE A 228 12.21 34.75 -20.09
N PRO A 229 10.98 35.19 -20.38
CA PRO A 229 10.39 36.36 -19.74
C PRO A 229 10.43 36.25 -18.20
N PRO A 230 10.88 37.28 -17.47
CA PRO A 230 10.98 37.23 -16.00
C PRO A 230 9.66 36.87 -15.31
N ALA A 231 8.54 37.35 -15.84
CA ALA A 231 7.21 37.02 -15.33
C ALA A 231 6.90 35.52 -15.43
N LEU A 232 7.38 34.84 -16.48
CA LEU A 232 7.18 33.40 -16.65
C LEU A 232 8.10 32.59 -15.74
N LEU A 233 9.36 33.02 -15.56
CA LEU A 233 10.27 32.44 -14.56
C LEU A 233 9.66 32.52 -13.14
N SER A 234 9.19 33.70 -12.76
CA SER A 234 8.54 33.90 -11.45
C SER A 234 7.27 33.08 -11.31
N LYS A 235 6.48 32.92 -12.38
CA LYS A 235 5.29 32.06 -12.37
C LYS A 235 5.64 30.59 -12.16
N MET A 236 6.67 30.08 -12.85
CA MET A 236 7.13 28.69 -12.64
C MET A 236 7.59 28.46 -11.19
N LYS A 237 8.37 29.39 -10.65
CA LYS A 237 8.80 29.35 -9.24
C LYS A 237 7.60 29.37 -8.27
N GLN A 238 6.62 30.25 -8.52
CA GLN A 238 5.42 30.37 -7.70
C GLN A 238 4.57 29.09 -7.72
N GLU A 239 4.39 28.45 -8.87
CA GLU A 239 3.67 27.16 -8.96
C GLU A 239 4.38 26.09 -8.13
N PHE A 240 5.71 25.99 -8.24
CA PHE A 240 6.48 25.05 -7.43
C PHE A 240 6.34 25.34 -5.93
N GLU A 241 6.60 26.57 -5.49
CA GLU A 241 6.52 26.96 -4.07
C GLU A 241 5.12 26.81 -3.48
N TYR A 242 4.06 26.92 -4.30
CA TYR A 242 2.69 26.71 -3.85
C TYR A 242 2.35 25.22 -3.68
N TRP A 243 2.75 24.38 -4.62
CA TRP A 243 2.36 22.96 -4.66
C TRP A 243 3.33 22.02 -3.92
N TYR A 244 4.56 22.45 -3.65
CA TYR A 244 5.58 21.65 -2.97
C TYR A 244 5.72 22.06 -1.49
N PRO A 245 6.05 21.13 -0.58
CA PRO A 245 6.31 19.70 -0.79
C PRO A 245 5.04 18.92 -1.17
N PHE A 246 5.19 17.78 -1.85
CA PHE A 246 4.04 16.92 -2.05
C PHE A 246 3.54 16.35 -0.71
N ASP A 247 2.21 16.36 -0.53
CA ASP A 247 1.58 15.90 0.71
C ASP A 247 1.60 14.38 0.86
N ILE A 248 1.35 13.67 -0.24
CA ILE A 248 1.25 12.22 -0.23
C ILE A 248 1.71 11.62 -1.56
N ARG A 249 2.42 10.50 -1.46
CA ARG A 249 2.73 9.63 -2.58
C ARG A 249 2.22 8.21 -2.32
N VAL A 250 1.40 7.70 -3.23
CA VAL A 250 0.78 6.36 -3.13
C VAL A 250 1.52 5.37 -4.02
N SER A 251 1.77 4.15 -3.53
CA SER A 251 2.50 3.12 -4.28
C SER A 251 2.29 1.70 -3.75
N GLY A 252 2.59 0.69 -4.56
CA GLY A 252 2.78 -0.68 -4.09
C GLY A 252 4.01 -0.82 -3.18
N LYS A 253 3.94 -1.79 -2.25
CA LYS A 253 5.01 -2.12 -1.29
C LYS A 253 6.35 -2.51 -1.92
N ASP A 254 6.34 -2.96 -3.16
CA ASP A 254 7.52 -3.34 -3.94
C ASP A 254 8.47 -2.16 -4.23
N LEU A 255 7.96 -0.92 -4.21
CA LEU A 255 8.77 0.27 -4.47
C LEU A 255 9.43 0.86 -3.22
N VAL A 256 9.11 0.36 -2.02
CA VAL A 256 9.67 0.86 -0.75
C VAL A 256 11.19 0.70 -0.74
N GLN A 257 11.68 -0.47 -1.13
CA GLN A 257 13.11 -0.81 -1.05
C GLN A 257 13.97 -0.24 -2.20
N ASN A 258 13.38 0.58 -3.08
CA ASN A 258 14.06 1.19 -4.23
C ASN A 258 13.54 2.61 -4.46
N HIS A 259 12.68 2.83 -5.46
CA HIS A 259 12.19 4.13 -5.93
C HIS A 259 11.74 5.06 -4.80
N LEU A 260 10.97 4.60 -3.82
CA LEU A 260 10.50 5.48 -2.74
C LEU A 260 11.65 5.88 -1.80
N THR A 261 12.59 4.98 -1.52
CA THR A 261 13.79 5.30 -0.74
C THR A 261 14.70 6.25 -1.54
N PHE A 262 14.87 6.02 -2.85
CA PHE A 262 15.64 6.90 -3.73
C PHE A 262 15.01 8.28 -3.83
N CYS A 263 13.69 8.38 -3.83
CA CYS A 263 12.95 9.64 -3.76
C CYS A 263 13.35 10.42 -2.51
N ILE A 264 13.39 9.80 -1.32
CA ILE A 264 13.85 10.46 -0.08
C ILE A 264 15.29 10.97 -0.23
N TYR A 265 16.21 10.13 -0.70
CA TYR A 265 17.59 10.54 -0.90
C TYR A 265 17.70 11.75 -1.85
N ASN A 266 17.12 11.67 -3.05
CA ASN A 266 17.28 12.74 -4.04
C ASN A 266 16.63 14.06 -3.59
N HIS A 267 15.48 14.01 -2.89
CA HIS A 267 14.88 15.21 -2.30
C HIS A 267 15.79 15.84 -1.23
N THR A 268 16.39 15.02 -0.36
CA THR A 268 17.26 15.52 0.72
C THR A 268 18.63 16.00 0.23
N ALA A 269 19.05 15.58 -0.97
CA ALA A 269 20.25 16.09 -1.62
C ALA A 269 20.04 17.47 -2.25
N LEU A 270 18.91 17.66 -2.94
CA LEU A 270 18.71 18.81 -3.83
C LEU A 270 17.83 19.91 -3.24
N LEU A 271 16.83 19.56 -2.44
CA LEU A 271 15.81 20.49 -1.97
C LEU A 271 16.01 20.87 -0.49
N PRO A 272 15.60 22.09 -0.10
CA PRO A 272 15.60 22.50 1.30
C PRO A 272 14.59 21.68 2.11
N GLU A 273 14.78 21.61 3.44
CA GLU A 273 14.01 20.74 4.34
C GLU A 273 12.50 20.97 4.30
N HIS A 274 12.05 22.22 4.09
CA HIS A 274 10.62 22.53 3.96
C HIS A 274 9.99 21.97 2.67
N HIS A 275 10.78 21.55 1.69
CA HIS A 275 10.34 20.91 0.45
C HIS A 275 10.53 19.38 0.45
N TRP A 276 10.89 18.79 1.58
CA TRP A 276 11.00 17.33 1.69
C TRP A 276 9.63 16.63 1.68
N PRO A 277 9.54 15.38 1.19
CA PRO A 277 8.31 14.60 1.14
C PRO A 277 7.56 14.53 2.48
N ARG A 278 6.23 14.71 2.47
CA ARG A 278 5.42 14.68 3.71
C ARG A 278 4.84 13.31 4.05
N GLY A 279 4.57 12.45 3.06
CA GLY A 279 4.00 11.14 3.32
C GLY A 279 4.09 10.12 2.18
N PHE A 280 4.26 8.85 2.54
CA PHE A 280 4.12 7.72 1.62
C PHE A 280 3.05 6.75 2.13
N ARG A 281 2.05 6.48 1.30
CA ARG A 281 1.01 5.50 1.56
C ARG A 281 1.24 4.28 0.68
N CYS A 282 1.67 3.18 1.30
CA CYS A 282 1.92 1.95 0.59
C CYS A 282 0.72 0.98 0.68
N ASN A 283 0.54 0.15 -0.35
CA ASN A 283 -0.45 -0.93 -0.39
C ASN A 283 0.15 -2.26 -0.87
N GLY A 284 -0.52 -3.36 -0.57
CA GLY A 284 -0.16 -4.67 -1.12
C GLY A 284 -0.40 -4.79 -2.62
N HIS A 285 -0.02 -5.93 -3.20
CA HIS A 285 -0.31 -6.19 -4.61
C HIS A 285 -1.80 -6.48 -4.81
N LEU A 286 -2.32 -6.17 -5.99
CA LEU A 286 -3.71 -6.48 -6.32
C LEU A 286 -3.83 -7.94 -6.80
N MET A 287 -4.70 -8.69 -6.13
CA MET A 287 -5.18 -10.02 -6.50
C MET A 287 -6.49 -9.88 -7.27
N LEU A 288 -6.82 -10.90 -8.07
CA LEU A 288 -8.07 -10.97 -8.82
C LEU A 288 -8.77 -12.28 -8.47
N ASN A 289 -9.97 -12.17 -7.89
CA ASN A 289 -10.76 -13.30 -7.39
C ASN A 289 -9.95 -14.23 -6.48
N SER A 290 -9.17 -13.64 -5.56
CA SER A 290 -8.28 -14.31 -4.60
C SER A 290 -7.07 -15.02 -5.21
N GLU A 291 -6.82 -14.85 -6.50
CA GLU A 291 -5.68 -15.42 -7.20
C GLU A 291 -4.72 -14.34 -7.72
N LYS A 292 -3.45 -14.71 -7.87
CA LYS A 292 -2.43 -13.80 -8.40
C LYS A 292 -2.78 -13.45 -9.85
N MET A 293 -2.76 -12.16 -10.18
CA MET A 293 -2.95 -11.72 -11.55
C MET A 293 -1.79 -12.18 -12.44
N SER A 294 -2.10 -12.93 -13.49
CA SER A 294 -1.14 -13.34 -14.50
C SER A 294 -1.78 -13.47 -15.87
N LYS A 295 -1.13 -12.91 -16.89
CA LYS A 295 -1.56 -13.07 -18.28
C LYS A 295 -1.49 -14.53 -18.72
N SER A 296 -0.53 -15.32 -18.19
CA SER A 296 -0.32 -16.71 -18.61
C SER A 296 -1.40 -17.66 -18.09
N THR A 297 -2.02 -17.37 -16.95
CA THR A 297 -3.10 -18.19 -16.37
C THR A 297 -4.48 -17.77 -16.87
N GLY A 298 -4.57 -16.71 -17.67
CA GLY A 298 -5.83 -16.09 -18.07
C GLY A 298 -6.50 -15.25 -16.96
N ASN A 299 -5.99 -15.31 -15.73
CA ASN A 299 -6.48 -14.49 -14.61
C ASN A 299 -5.88 -13.08 -14.68
N PHE A 300 -6.36 -12.28 -15.62
CA PHE A 300 -5.90 -10.91 -15.82
C PHE A 300 -7.05 -10.03 -16.32
N ARG A 301 -7.04 -8.77 -15.89
CA ARG A 301 -7.95 -7.74 -16.40
C ARG A 301 -7.18 -6.44 -16.59
N THR A 302 -7.36 -5.82 -17.75
CA THR A 302 -6.94 -4.43 -17.97
C THR A 302 -7.96 -3.47 -17.38
N LEU A 303 -7.55 -2.23 -17.11
CA LEU A 303 -8.46 -1.17 -16.66
C LEU A 303 -9.63 -0.97 -17.63
N ARG A 304 -9.36 -0.93 -18.94
CA ARG A 304 -10.39 -0.77 -19.98
C ARG A 304 -11.43 -1.88 -19.91
N GLN A 305 -10.98 -3.14 -19.85
CA GLN A 305 -11.88 -4.29 -19.76
C GLN A 305 -12.74 -4.23 -18.50
N ALA A 306 -12.16 -3.88 -17.34
CA ALA A 306 -12.92 -3.76 -16.10
C ALA A 306 -14.00 -2.65 -16.20
N ILE A 307 -13.68 -1.50 -16.78
CA ILE A 307 -14.65 -0.40 -16.99
C ILE A 307 -15.75 -0.82 -17.97
N GLU A 308 -15.42 -1.51 -19.06
CA GLU A 308 -16.39 -1.98 -20.04
C GLU A 308 -17.32 -3.05 -19.45
N GLU A 309 -16.80 -3.93 -18.59
CA GLU A 309 -17.54 -5.02 -17.96
C GLU A 309 -18.43 -4.53 -16.80
N PHE A 310 -17.91 -3.64 -15.93
CA PHE A 310 -18.58 -3.25 -14.70
C PHE A 310 -19.03 -1.80 -14.61
N SER A 311 -18.69 -0.94 -15.58
CA SER A 311 -18.68 0.53 -15.47
C SER A 311 -17.54 1.08 -14.61
N SER A 312 -17.24 2.37 -14.77
CA SER A 312 -16.22 3.07 -13.99
C SER A 312 -16.56 3.06 -12.50
N ASP A 313 -17.80 3.37 -12.12
CA ASP A 313 -18.17 3.52 -10.72
C ASP A 313 -18.24 2.19 -9.98
N ALA A 314 -18.74 1.12 -10.59
CA ALA A 314 -18.75 -0.19 -9.93
C ALA A 314 -17.33 -0.78 -9.82
N THR A 315 -16.46 -0.51 -10.81
CA THR A 315 -15.03 -0.85 -10.71
C THR A 315 -14.37 -0.11 -9.55
N ARG A 316 -14.59 1.21 -9.43
CA ARG A 316 -14.07 2.03 -8.32
C ARG A 316 -14.63 1.59 -6.97
N PHE A 317 -15.91 1.23 -6.91
CA PHE A 317 -16.55 0.68 -5.71
C PHE A 317 -15.83 -0.59 -5.25
N ALA A 318 -15.64 -1.56 -6.16
CA ALA A 318 -14.95 -2.81 -5.84
C ALA A 318 -13.46 -2.59 -5.50
N LEU A 319 -12.79 -1.61 -6.10
CA LEU A 319 -11.42 -1.24 -5.74
C LEU A 319 -11.33 -0.60 -4.35
N ALA A 320 -12.29 0.23 -3.96
CA ALA A 320 -12.37 0.77 -2.61
C ALA A 320 -12.61 -0.34 -1.57
N ASP A 321 -13.36 -1.39 -1.93
CA ASP A 321 -13.59 -2.56 -1.05
C ASP A 321 -12.39 -3.53 -0.97
N ALA A 322 -11.49 -3.49 -1.96
CA ALA A 322 -10.48 -4.53 -2.19
C ALA A 322 -9.46 -4.69 -1.04
N GLY A 323 -9.11 -3.60 -0.35
CA GLY A 323 -8.18 -3.63 0.78
C GLY A 323 -7.37 -2.34 0.94
N ASP A 324 -7.23 -1.91 2.19
CA ASP A 324 -6.58 -0.64 2.54
C ASP A 324 -5.14 -0.80 3.06
N GLY A 325 -4.65 -2.02 3.28
CA GLY A 325 -3.39 -2.28 3.98
C GLY A 325 -2.18 -2.64 3.10
N MET A 326 -1.12 -3.10 3.76
CA MET A 326 0.08 -3.70 3.16
C MET A 326 -0.13 -5.15 2.71
N ASP A 327 -1.15 -5.80 3.26
CA ASP A 327 -1.66 -7.08 2.76
C ASP A 327 -2.14 -6.92 1.32
N ASP A 328 -2.02 -7.99 0.54
CA ASP A 328 -2.46 -7.97 -0.86
C ASP A 328 -3.98 -7.75 -0.93
N ALA A 329 -4.37 -6.70 -1.65
CA ALA A 329 -5.77 -6.34 -1.88
C ALA A 329 -6.42 -7.30 -2.87
N ASN A 330 -7.74 -7.45 -2.82
CA ASN A 330 -8.45 -8.42 -3.67
C ASN A 330 -9.60 -7.77 -4.44
N PHE A 331 -9.48 -7.68 -5.77
CA PHE A 331 -10.59 -7.30 -6.63
C PHE A 331 -11.46 -8.52 -6.92
N VAL A 332 -12.73 -8.45 -6.53
CA VAL A 332 -13.68 -9.56 -6.64
C VAL A 332 -14.81 -9.19 -7.60
N PHE A 333 -15.03 -10.01 -8.63
CA PHE A 333 -16.08 -9.76 -9.63
C PHE A 333 -17.49 -9.78 -9.05
N GLU A 334 -17.74 -10.63 -8.06
CA GLU A 334 -19.01 -10.67 -7.34
C GLU A 334 -19.29 -9.33 -6.64
N THR A 335 -18.27 -8.70 -6.05
CA THR A 335 -18.40 -7.37 -5.44
C THR A 335 -18.70 -6.29 -6.49
N ALA A 336 -18.01 -6.31 -7.64
CA ALA A 336 -18.26 -5.36 -8.72
C ALA A 336 -19.68 -5.50 -9.30
N ASN A 337 -20.14 -6.74 -9.56
CA ASN A 337 -21.51 -7.01 -10.00
C ASN A 337 -22.55 -6.58 -8.95
N ALA A 338 -22.28 -6.87 -7.68
CA ALA A 338 -23.15 -6.42 -6.58
C ALA A 338 -23.20 -4.90 -6.50
N ALA A 339 -22.11 -4.20 -6.77
CA ALA A 339 -22.06 -2.73 -6.79
C ALA A 339 -22.95 -2.15 -7.90
N ILE A 340 -22.95 -2.73 -9.12
CA ILE A 340 -23.88 -2.34 -10.20
C ILE A 340 -25.33 -2.43 -9.71
N LEU A 341 -25.70 -3.57 -9.12
CA LEU A 341 -27.07 -3.80 -8.63
C LEU A 341 -27.41 -2.87 -7.47
N ARG A 342 -26.48 -2.60 -6.55
CA ARG A 342 -26.68 -1.67 -5.43
C ARG A 342 -26.92 -0.26 -5.94
N LEU A 343 -26.01 0.28 -6.75
CA LEU A 343 -26.11 1.66 -7.25
C LEU A 343 -27.40 1.86 -8.08
N THR A 344 -27.74 0.92 -8.97
CA THR A 344 -28.97 1.03 -9.77
C THR A 344 -30.25 0.93 -8.95
N LYS A 345 -30.30 0.03 -7.96
CA LYS A 345 -31.44 -0.06 -7.04
C LYS A 345 -31.61 1.19 -6.19
N GLU A 346 -30.51 1.81 -5.79
CA GLU A 346 -30.54 3.03 -4.99
C GLU A 346 -31.03 4.22 -5.81
N ILE A 347 -30.63 4.36 -7.08
CA ILE A 347 -31.22 5.34 -8.00
C ILE A 347 -32.73 5.13 -8.10
N ALA A 348 -33.17 3.91 -8.40
CA ALA A 348 -34.60 3.61 -8.54
C ALA A 348 -35.37 3.90 -7.24
N TRP A 349 -34.80 3.55 -6.09
CA TRP A 349 -35.41 3.85 -4.79
C TRP A 349 -35.55 5.36 -4.55
N MET A 350 -34.53 6.16 -4.87
CA MET A 350 -34.61 7.62 -4.73
C MET A 350 -35.65 8.24 -5.66
N GLU A 351 -35.73 7.75 -6.91
CA GLU A 351 -36.77 8.17 -7.87
C GLU A 351 -38.18 7.82 -7.38
N GLU A 352 -38.38 6.61 -6.85
CA GLU A 352 -39.65 6.18 -6.25
C GLU A 352 -40.05 7.05 -5.07
N VAL A 353 -39.12 7.35 -4.16
CA VAL A 353 -39.35 8.22 -2.99
C VAL A 353 -39.78 9.62 -3.41
N ILE A 354 -39.14 10.19 -4.44
CA ILE A 354 -39.52 11.50 -4.99
C ILE A 354 -40.90 11.43 -5.65
N ALA A 355 -41.20 10.36 -6.39
CA ALA A 355 -42.49 10.19 -7.05
C ALA A 355 -43.66 10.09 -6.06
N VAL A 356 -43.44 9.55 -4.86
CA VAL A 356 -44.46 9.39 -3.81
C VAL A 356 -44.35 10.43 -2.70
N GLU A 357 -43.71 11.57 -2.95
CA GLU A 357 -43.44 12.62 -1.96
C GLU A 357 -44.69 13.01 -1.14
N SER A 358 -45.86 13.09 -1.78
CA SER A 358 -47.12 13.45 -1.13
C SER A 358 -47.62 12.42 -0.10
N SER A 359 -47.10 11.19 -0.13
CA SER A 359 -47.44 10.13 0.83
C SER A 359 -46.54 10.13 2.07
N LEU A 360 -45.46 10.93 2.06
CA LEU A 360 -44.50 11.01 3.17
C LEU A 360 -45.03 11.92 4.27
N ARG A 361 -44.61 11.64 5.50
CA ARG A 361 -44.98 12.47 6.65
C ARG A 361 -44.26 13.81 6.57
N VAL A 362 -45.05 14.89 6.66
CA VAL A 362 -44.57 16.28 6.69
C VAL A 362 -44.64 16.82 8.13
N GLY A 363 -43.73 17.74 8.46
CA GLY A 363 -43.65 18.37 9.78
C GLY A 363 -42.42 17.90 10.58
N PRO A 364 -42.30 18.32 11.85
CA PRO A 364 -41.11 18.07 12.66
C PRO A 364 -40.75 16.57 12.75
N SER A 365 -39.48 16.26 12.55
CA SER A 365 -38.92 14.91 12.67
C SER A 365 -38.62 14.56 14.15
N SER A 366 -39.67 14.42 14.96
CA SER A 366 -39.56 14.30 16.43
C SER A 366 -39.77 12.90 16.99
N SER A 367 -40.15 11.92 16.16
CA SER A 367 -40.36 10.55 16.66
C SER A 367 -39.04 9.91 17.10
N TYR A 368 -39.12 8.86 17.92
CA TYR A 368 -37.93 8.11 18.33
C TYR A 368 -37.14 7.60 17.11
N ALA A 369 -37.85 7.03 16.12
CA ALA A 369 -37.24 6.55 14.88
C ALA A 369 -36.57 7.68 14.08
N ASP A 370 -37.20 8.87 14.02
CA ASP A 370 -36.61 10.04 13.34
C ASP A 370 -35.29 10.45 14.00
N ARG A 371 -35.27 10.53 15.34
CA ARG A 371 -34.08 10.91 16.11
C ARG A 371 -32.96 9.90 15.94
N VAL A 372 -33.28 8.61 15.97
CA VAL A 372 -32.31 7.53 15.74
C VAL A 372 -31.71 7.65 14.34
N PHE A 373 -32.55 7.79 13.31
CA PHE A 373 -32.05 7.86 11.93
C PHE A 373 -31.23 9.13 11.67
N ALA A 374 -31.66 10.28 12.19
CA ALA A 374 -30.89 11.51 12.15
C ALA A 374 -29.51 11.36 12.82
N ASN A 375 -29.46 10.65 13.95
CA ASN A 375 -28.23 10.36 14.67
C ASN A 375 -27.31 9.40 13.91
N GLU A 376 -27.84 8.33 13.30
CA GLU A 376 -27.03 7.42 12.48
C GLU A 376 -26.45 8.13 11.24
N MET A 377 -27.16 9.10 10.65
CA MET A 377 -26.56 9.94 9.60
C MET A 377 -25.40 10.79 10.13
N ASN A 378 -25.53 11.40 11.32
CA ASN A 378 -24.43 12.16 11.93
C ASN A 378 -23.21 11.27 12.21
N ILE A 379 -23.45 10.04 12.68
CA ILE A 379 -22.39 9.06 12.93
C ILE A 379 -21.70 8.66 11.63
N ALA A 380 -22.48 8.34 10.58
CA ALA A 380 -21.93 7.97 9.28
C ALA A 380 -21.03 9.08 8.74
N VAL A 381 -21.48 10.34 8.75
CA VAL A 381 -20.67 11.48 8.31
C VAL A 381 -19.33 11.54 9.07
N LYS A 382 -19.32 11.34 10.38
CA LYS A 382 -18.10 11.42 11.20
C LYS A 382 -17.17 10.23 11.06
N GLU A 383 -17.71 9.02 10.99
CA GLU A 383 -16.89 7.83 10.77
C GLU A 383 -16.32 7.80 9.35
N THR A 384 -17.09 8.20 8.34
CA THR A 384 -16.60 8.29 6.95
C THR A 384 -15.52 9.37 6.79
N GLU A 385 -15.67 10.52 7.46
CA GLU A 385 -14.65 11.59 7.49
C GLU A 385 -13.32 11.03 8.03
N LYS A 386 -13.38 10.39 9.20
CA LYS A 386 -12.22 9.74 9.83
C LYS A 386 -11.60 8.67 8.93
N SER A 387 -12.41 7.85 8.25
CA SER A 387 -11.91 6.81 7.35
C SER A 387 -11.23 7.38 6.12
N TYR A 388 -11.77 8.44 5.48
CA TYR A 388 -11.09 9.09 4.36
C TYR A 388 -9.78 9.77 4.79
N ASP A 389 -9.77 10.47 5.93
CA ASP A 389 -8.54 11.08 6.48
C ASP A 389 -7.45 10.04 6.76
N ALA A 390 -7.85 8.84 7.18
CA ALA A 390 -6.94 7.71 7.43
C ALA A 390 -6.61 6.89 6.17
N PHE A 391 -7.14 7.24 5.00
CA PHE A 391 -7.01 6.46 3.75
C PHE A 391 -7.51 5.01 3.90
N MET A 392 -8.57 4.81 4.68
CA MET A 392 -9.27 3.53 4.86
C MET A 392 -10.54 3.53 4.01
N PHE A 393 -10.38 3.32 2.70
CA PHE A 393 -11.46 3.48 1.72
C PHE A 393 -12.52 2.39 1.83
N ARG A 394 -12.18 1.19 2.29
CA ARG A 394 -13.17 0.13 2.57
C ARG A 394 -14.07 0.52 3.72
N ASP A 395 -13.49 1.10 4.78
CA ASP A 395 -14.26 1.56 5.94
C ASP A 395 -15.07 2.83 5.63
N ALA A 396 -14.55 3.72 4.77
CA ALA A 396 -15.29 4.86 4.26
C ALA A 396 -16.49 4.42 3.42
N LEU A 397 -16.32 3.42 2.55
CA LEU A 397 -17.40 2.82 1.77
C LEU A 397 -18.44 2.14 2.67
N LYS A 398 -17.98 1.40 3.68
CA LYS A 398 -18.86 0.75 4.65
C LYS A 398 -19.72 1.77 5.39
N SER A 399 -19.11 2.78 6.02
CA SER A 399 -19.82 3.79 6.82
C SER A 399 -20.66 4.74 5.97
N GLY A 400 -20.09 5.23 4.86
CA GLY A 400 -20.67 6.29 4.02
C GLY A 400 -21.68 5.82 2.98
N PHE A 401 -21.88 4.51 2.86
CA PHE A 401 -22.84 3.93 1.92
C PHE A 401 -23.60 2.75 2.49
N CYS A 402 -22.92 1.67 2.87
CA CYS A 402 -23.57 0.43 3.31
C CYS A 402 -24.31 0.58 4.65
N ASP A 403 -23.66 1.13 5.68
CA ASP A 403 -24.25 1.31 7.01
C ASP A 403 -25.39 2.36 6.95
N LEU A 404 -25.28 3.37 6.08
CA LEU A 404 -26.35 4.32 5.80
C LEU A 404 -27.60 3.66 5.20
N GLN A 405 -27.45 2.73 4.26
CA GLN A 405 -28.57 1.96 3.71
C GLN A 405 -29.24 1.11 4.79
N LEU A 406 -28.45 0.47 5.66
CA LEU A 406 -28.97 -0.31 6.79
C LEU A 406 -29.77 0.58 7.75
N ALA A 407 -29.25 1.76 8.09
CA ALA A 407 -29.94 2.73 8.94
C ALA A 407 -31.26 3.20 8.33
N ARG A 408 -31.30 3.44 7.01
CA ARG A 408 -32.53 3.79 6.28
C ARG A 408 -33.54 2.64 6.32
N ASP A 409 -33.10 1.42 6.04
CA ASP A 409 -33.99 0.25 5.98
C ASP A 409 -34.59 -0.05 7.36
N GLU A 410 -33.80 0.11 8.43
CA GLU A 410 -34.27 0.04 9.81
C GLU A 410 -35.25 1.17 10.15
N TYR A 411 -34.96 2.40 9.71
CA TYR A 411 -35.85 3.55 9.89
C TYR A 411 -37.22 3.29 9.24
N ARG A 412 -37.23 2.79 7.99
CA ARG A 412 -38.46 2.42 7.27
C ARG A 412 -39.28 1.41 8.07
N LEU A 413 -38.64 0.37 8.61
CA LEU A 413 -39.32 -0.65 9.42
C LEU A 413 -39.84 -0.07 10.75
N SER A 414 -39.07 0.78 11.40
CA SER A 414 -39.41 1.41 12.69
C SER A 414 -40.55 2.41 12.58
N CYS A 415 -40.71 3.10 11.44
CA CYS A 415 -41.83 4.00 11.21
C CYS A 415 -43.17 3.27 11.02
N GLY A 416 -43.15 2.07 10.43
CA GLY A 416 -44.35 1.28 10.15
C GLY A 416 -45.43 2.09 9.43
N ALA A 417 -46.68 1.97 9.87
CA ALA A 417 -47.82 2.68 9.29
C ALA A 417 -47.77 4.21 9.43
N THR A 418 -46.93 4.74 10.34
CA THR A 418 -46.76 6.19 10.55
C THR A 418 -46.07 6.86 9.37
N GLY A 419 -45.33 6.09 8.57
CA GLY A 419 -44.59 6.59 7.43
C GLY A 419 -43.30 7.35 7.81
N MET A 420 -42.39 7.38 6.84
CA MET A 420 -41.10 8.08 6.95
C MET A 420 -41.29 9.59 6.79
N ASN A 421 -40.42 10.37 7.45
CA ASN A 421 -40.40 11.83 7.35
C ASN A 421 -39.72 12.26 6.04
N ARG A 422 -40.37 13.15 5.30
CA ARG A 422 -39.89 13.67 4.01
C ARG A 422 -38.52 14.33 4.12
N ASP A 423 -38.38 15.33 4.99
CA ASP A 423 -37.17 16.15 5.04
C ASP A 423 -35.96 15.32 5.50
N LEU A 424 -36.20 14.33 6.35
CA LEU A 424 -35.16 13.40 6.79
C LEU A 424 -34.68 12.46 5.67
N LEU A 425 -35.57 12.03 4.77
CA LEU A 425 -35.19 11.27 3.57
C LEU A 425 -34.40 12.12 2.58
N TRP A 426 -34.76 13.40 2.40
CA TRP A 426 -34.00 14.31 1.53
C TRP A 426 -32.60 14.55 2.09
N ARG A 427 -32.49 14.76 3.41
CA ARG A 427 -31.21 14.85 4.09
C ARG A 427 -30.39 13.58 3.89
N PHE A 428 -30.99 12.40 4.04
CA PHE A 428 -30.32 11.13 3.79
C PHE A 428 -29.77 11.01 2.37
N MET A 429 -30.60 11.28 1.36
CA MET A 429 -30.18 11.19 -0.04
C MET A 429 -29.03 12.16 -0.32
N GLU A 430 -29.09 13.40 0.20
CA GLU A 430 -28.01 14.37 0.06
C GLU A 430 -26.71 13.91 0.74
N VAL A 431 -26.80 13.46 2.00
CA VAL A 431 -25.65 12.98 2.78
C VAL A 431 -25.00 11.80 2.08
N GLN A 432 -25.76 10.76 1.73
CA GLN A 432 -25.23 9.57 1.08
C GLN A 432 -24.57 9.91 -0.26
N THR A 433 -25.20 10.76 -1.07
CA THR A 433 -24.65 11.22 -2.36
C THR A 433 -23.30 11.89 -2.18
N ARG A 434 -23.16 12.78 -1.20
CA ARG A 434 -21.90 13.48 -0.93
C ARG A 434 -20.81 12.55 -0.39
N LEU A 435 -21.16 11.63 0.51
CA LEU A 435 -20.19 10.68 1.10
C LEU A 435 -19.63 9.66 0.08
N ILE A 436 -20.45 9.22 -0.89
CA ILE A 436 -19.99 8.28 -1.93
C ILE A 436 -19.28 8.96 -3.10
N THR A 437 -19.37 10.29 -3.23
CA THR A 437 -18.81 11.06 -4.36
C THR A 437 -17.34 10.75 -4.67
N PRO A 438 -16.42 10.61 -3.67
CA PRO A 438 -15.03 10.27 -3.96
C PRO A 438 -14.84 8.89 -4.61
N ILE A 439 -15.75 7.94 -4.35
CA ILE A 439 -15.66 6.56 -4.85
C ILE A 439 -16.45 6.40 -6.15
N CYS A 440 -17.71 6.84 -6.20
CA CYS A 440 -18.59 6.73 -7.36
C CYS A 440 -19.08 8.12 -7.83
N PRO A 441 -18.20 8.93 -8.44
CA PRO A 441 -18.53 10.31 -8.79
C PRO A 441 -19.60 10.42 -9.87
N HIS A 442 -19.67 9.53 -10.85
CA HIS A 442 -20.64 9.66 -11.94
C HIS A 442 -22.08 9.38 -11.46
N TYR A 443 -22.24 8.37 -10.62
CA TYR A 443 -23.44 8.06 -9.85
C TYR A 443 -23.84 9.26 -8.99
N ALA A 444 -22.89 9.81 -8.21
CA ALA A 444 -23.18 10.93 -7.34
C ALA A 444 -23.63 12.17 -8.11
N GLU A 445 -22.99 12.50 -9.25
CA GLU A 445 -23.41 13.61 -10.11
C GLU A 445 -24.79 13.37 -10.72
N HIS A 446 -25.09 12.13 -11.14
CA HIS A 446 -26.42 11.79 -11.62
C HIS A 446 -27.49 12.00 -10.54
N VAL A 447 -27.27 11.48 -9.33
CA VAL A 447 -28.20 11.66 -8.21
C VAL A 447 -28.33 13.15 -7.87
N TRP A 448 -27.22 13.89 -7.77
CA TRP A 448 -27.21 15.32 -7.43
C TRP A 448 -28.03 16.16 -8.41
N GLN A 449 -27.76 16.01 -9.71
CA GLN A 449 -28.33 16.89 -10.74
C GLN A 449 -29.67 16.39 -11.27
N LYS A 450 -29.84 15.07 -11.46
CA LYS A 450 -31.01 14.51 -12.13
C LYS A 450 -32.11 14.13 -11.16
N ILE A 451 -31.76 13.65 -9.98
CA ILE A 451 -32.72 13.17 -8.97
C ILE A 451 -33.01 14.29 -7.97
N LEU A 452 -32.00 14.78 -7.27
CA LEU A 452 -32.14 15.83 -6.25
C LEU A 452 -32.31 17.25 -6.82
N LYS A 453 -32.12 17.43 -8.12
CA LYS A 453 -32.22 18.72 -8.83
C LYS A 453 -31.42 19.85 -8.18
N LYS A 454 -30.26 19.53 -7.59
CA LYS A 454 -29.36 20.51 -7.00
C LYS A 454 -28.55 21.22 -8.08
N GLU A 455 -28.25 22.49 -7.86
CA GLU A 455 -27.36 23.26 -8.74
C GLU A 455 -25.90 22.87 -8.53
N GLY A 456 -25.06 23.13 -9.54
CA GLY A 456 -23.63 22.82 -9.51
C GLY A 456 -23.31 21.33 -9.65
N PHE A 457 -22.17 20.94 -9.09
CA PHE A 457 -21.63 19.57 -9.14
C PHE A 457 -21.51 19.01 -7.73
N ALA A 458 -21.79 17.72 -7.56
CA ALA A 458 -21.62 17.00 -6.29
C ALA A 458 -20.17 17.12 -5.78
N ILE A 459 -19.18 17.03 -6.67
CA ILE A 459 -17.76 17.19 -6.32
C ILE A 459 -17.41 18.58 -5.74
N LYS A 460 -18.26 19.60 -5.96
CA LYS A 460 -18.09 20.96 -5.43
C LYS A 460 -19.04 21.28 -4.27
N ALA A 461 -19.85 20.31 -3.83
CA ALA A 461 -20.82 20.51 -2.76
C ALA A 461 -20.18 20.59 -1.36
N GLY A 462 -18.90 20.21 -1.22
CA GLY A 462 -18.19 20.12 0.06
C GLY A 462 -18.63 18.93 0.93
N TRP A 463 -18.05 18.79 2.12
CA TRP A 463 -18.38 17.71 3.07
C TRP A 463 -19.72 17.96 3.80
N PRO A 464 -20.61 16.95 3.97
CA PRO A 464 -21.88 17.13 4.65
C PRO A 464 -21.71 17.57 6.12
N ILE A 465 -22.59 18.47 6.57
CA ILE A 465 -22.59 18.96 7.94
C ILE A 465 -23.34 17.95 8.83
N ALA A 466 -22.71 17.56 9.94
CA ALA A 466 -23.29 16.69 10.95
C ALA A 466 -23.27 17.36 12.32
N GLU A 467 -24.34 17.16 13.09
CA GLU A 467 -24.38 17.49 14.50
C GLU A 467 -23.55 16.48 15.30
N THR A 468 -23.28 16.79 16.57
CA THR A 468 -22.60 15.86 17.47
C THR A 468 -23.43 14.58 17.65
N PRO A 469 -22.88 13.40 17.34
CA PRO A 469 -23.57 12.15 17.58
C PRO A 469 -23.95 11.93 19.05
N ASP A 470 -25.13 11.35 19.28
CA ASP A 470 -25.62 10.86 20.56
C ASP A 470 -25.32 9.36 20.69
N PRO A 471 -24.25 8.96 21.40
CA PRO A 471 -23.91 7.56 21.58
C PRO A 471 -24.93 6.81 22.46
N THR A 472 -25.59 7.51 23.38
CA THR A 472 -26.62 6.91 24.25
C THR A 472 -27.83 6.50 23.43
N LEU A 473 -28.26 7.33 22.47
CA LEU A 473 -29.36 7.00 21.57
C LEU A 473 -29.05 5.77 20.69
N ARG A 474 -27.83 5.67 20.15
CA ARG A 474 -27.40 4.50 19.38
C ARG A 474 -27.38 3.23 20.21
N ILE A 475 -26.87 3.29 21.45
CA ILE A 475 -26.86 2.14 22.37
C ILE A 475 -28.29 1.71 22.72
N ALA A 476 -29.16 2.67 23.04
CA ALA A 476 -30.57 2.40 23.34
C ALA A 476 -31.29 1.76 22.16
N ASN A 477 -31.07 2.26 20.94
CA ASN A 477 -31.67 1.69 19.75
C ASN A 477 -31.13 0.29 19.45
N LYS A 478 -29.82 0.07 19.59
CA LYS A 478 -29.22 -1.26 19.46
C LYS A 478 -29.86 -2.26 20.43
N TYR A 479 -30.03 -1.87 21.70
CA TYR A 479 -30.70 -2.70 22.70
C TYR A 479 -32.15 -3.04 22.29
N LEU A 480 -32.89 -2.07 21.76
CA LEU A 480 -34.25 -2.28 21.26
C LEU A 480 -34.27 -3.29 20.10
N GLN A 481 -33.40 -3.12 19.10
CA GLN A 481 -33.33 -4.03 17.95
C GLN A 481 -32.92 -5.45 18.36
N ASP A 482 -31.91 -5.57 19.22
CA ASP A 482 -31.47 -6.87 19.74
C ASP A 482 -32.60 -7.57 20.52
N SER A 483 -33.37 -6.80 21.29
CA SER A 483 -34.55 -7.30 22.02
C SER A 483 -35.67 -7.76 21.07
N ILE A 484 -35.95 -7.01 20.00
CA ILE A 484 -36.95 -7.40 18.97
C ILE A 484 -36.55 -8.71 18.31
N ILE A 485 -35.28 -8.84 17.91
CA ILE A 485 -34.75 -10.07 17.29
C ILE A 485 -34.88 -11.25 18.26
N LEU A 486 -34.51 -11.06 19.52
CA LEU A 486 -34.63 -12.09 20.55
C LEU A 486 -36.10 -12.52 20.73
N MET A 487 -37.02 -11.57 20.89
CA MET A 487 -38.45 -11.87 21.06
C MET A 487 -39.02 -12.64 19.86
N ARG A 488 -38.67 -12.24 18.62
CA ARG A 488 -39.08 -12.96 17.40
C ARG A 488 -38.56 -14.40 17.38
N LYS A 489 -37.29 -14.62 17.73
CA LYS A 489 -36.71 -15.97 17.82
C LYS A 489 -37.41 -16.82 18.88
N LEU A 490 -37.71 -16.24 20.04
CA LEU A 490 -38.42 -16.94 21.12
C LEU A 490 -39.86 -17.31 20.71
N LEU A 491 -40.57 -16.38 20.05
CA LEU A 491 -41.89 -16.63 19.50
C LEU A 491 -41.86 -17.75 18.45
N GLN A 492 -40.94 -17.68 17.49
CA GLN A 492 -40.79 -18.72 16.47
C GLN A 492 -40.47 -20.10 17.09
N LYS A 493 -39.67 -20.13 18.16
CA LYS A 493 -39.37 -21.36 18.90
C LYS A 493 -40.61 -21.92 19.62
N GLN A 494 -41.47 -21.04 20.15
CA GLN A 494 -42.73 -21.44 20.77
C GLN A 494 -43.73 -21.96 19.72
N GLU A 495 -43.88 -21.25 18.60
CA GLU A 495 -44.81 -21.58 17.50
C GLU A 495 -44.40 -22.86 16.75
N SER A 496 -43.10 -23.09 16.56
CA SER A 496 -42.60 -24.31 15.89
C SER A 496 -42.77 -25.59 16.72
N GLY A 497 -43.10 -25.45 18.02
CA GLY A 497 -43.31 -26.55 18.96
C GLY A 497 -42.03 -27.35 19.21
N SER A 498 -41.71 -27.66 20.47
CA SER A 498 -40.71 -28.69 20.77
C SER A 498 -41.17 -30.01 20.13
N LYS A 499 -40.61 -30.38 18.98
CA LYS A 499 -40.72 -31.76 18.46
C LYS A 499 -40.11 -32.69 19.52
N LYS A 500 -40.95 -33.22 20.41
CA LYS A 500 -40.58 -34.38 21.23
C LYS A 500 -40.13 -35.48 20.26
N PRO A 501 -38.96 -36.11 20.45
CA PRO A 501 -38.59 -37.27 19.65
C PRO A 501 -39.67 -38.34 19.85
N LYS A 502 -40.20 -38.91 18.76
CA LYS A 502 -41.05 -40.12 18.84
C LYS A 502 -40.23 -41.21 19.54
N LYS A 503 -40.60 -41.56 20.77
CA LYS A 503 -40.21 -42.84 21.37
C LYS A 503 -40.85 -43.94 20.52
N GLY A 504 -40.04 -44.62 19.71
CA GLY A 504 -40.51 -45.73 18.87
C GLY A 504 -39.80 -45.80 17.52
N ALA A 505 -38.48 -45.86 17.52
CA ALA A 505 -37.74 -46.45 16.41
C ALA A 505 -36.67 -47.34 17.05
N ALA A 506 -36.78 -48.65 16.80
CA ALA A 506 -35.79 -49.61 17.21
C ALA A 506 -34.44 -49.27 16.56
N PRO A 507 -33.30 -49.48 17.25
CA PRO A 507 -32.00 -49.28 16.64
C PRO A 507 -31.80 -50.29 15.50
N PRO A 508 -31.13 -49.89 14.39
CA PRO A 508 -30.79 -50.81 13.33
C PRO A 508 -29.80 -51.88 13.85
N PRO A 509 -29.81 -53.09 13.28
CA PRO A 509 -28.93 -54.15 13.72
C PRO A 509 -27.48 -53.80 13.40
N SER A 510 -26.61 -53.99 14.39
CA SER A 510 -25.16 -53.93 14.22
C SER A 510 -24.69 -55.11 13.38
N GLU A 511 -24.32 -54.88 12.12
CA GLU A 511 -23.49 -55.82 11.39
C GLU A 511 -22.03 -55.57 11.76
N GLY A 512 -21.45 -56.57 12.43
CA GLY A 512 -20.01 -56.66 12.62
C GLY A 512 -19.35 -57.24 11.37
N LYS A 513 -18.34 -56.54 10.87
CA LYS A 513 -16.97 -57.02 10.65
C LYS A 513 -16.07 -55.88 10.21
#